data_AF-A0A8J5C608-F1
#
_entry.id   AF-A0A8J5C608-F1
#
_cell.length_a   1.000
_cell.length_b   1.000
_cell.length_c   1.000
_cell.angle_alpha   90.00
_cell.angle_beta   90.00
_cell.angle_gamma   90.00
#
_symmetry.space_group_name_H-M   'P 1'
#
loop_
_entity.id
_entity.type
_entity.pdbx_description
1 polymer ?
#
loop_
_entity_poly.entity_id
_entity_poly.type
_entity_poly.pdbx_seq_one_letter_code
_entity_poly.pdbx_strand_id
1 'polypeptide(L)'
;MPGINILTEIVIGYIMPGNPLASVVFKTYGCTSMGQAINFLSDFKLGHYMKIPPRSMFIAQLAGSVIANASYFGTAWWLLSDVPHICETNLLPKGSPWTCPSDTVFFSSSVIWGVVGPRRMFGPDSIYSGFNYFFLLGLFAPATVYLFHRLFLEKKWIRLINFPVIFAAAGYIPLVKTVNFNCWFIVGFVFNYWVLKHHKQWWGRYAYVLSAALDAGTSFMAVIAFFTLGNYNINSVNWWGGVTDDYCQLAKCPTEPGAYIPKGCPELE
;
A
#
# COMPACT_ATOMS: atom_id res chain seq x y z
N MET A 1 -6.46 2.96 -6.01
CA MET A 1 -7.04 2.19 -7.14
C MET A 1 -6.92 0.68 -6.92
N PRO A 2 -7.46 0.11 -5.83
CA PRO A 2 -7.30 -1.33 -5.57
C PRO A 2 -8.12 -2.23 -6.52
N GLY A 3 -9.29 -1.77 -6.98
CA GLY A 3 -10.21 -2.62 -7.76
C GLY A 3 -9.71 -3.02 -9.15
N ILE A 4 -8.98 -2.14 -9.85
CA ILE A 4 -8.52 -2.41 -11.22
C ILE A 4 -7.33 -3.37 -11.22
N ASN A 5 -6.50 -3.32 -10.17
CA ASN A 5 -5.31 -4.14 -10.03
C ASN A 5 -5.63 -5.64 -10.09
N ILE A 6 -6.56 -6.06 -9.24
CA ILE A 6 -7.01 -7.46 -9.15
C ILE A 6 -7.72 -7.88 -10.44
N LEU A 7 -8.54 -7.01 -11.04
CA LEU A 7 -9.21 -7.31 -12.31
C LEU A 7 -8.22 -7.57 -13.45
N THR A 8 -7.17 -6.75 -13.57
CA THR A 8 -6.15 -6.96 -14.61
C THR A 8 -5.39 -8.28 -14.41
N GLU A 9 -5.09 -8.64 -13.16
CA GLU A 9 -4.43 -9.90 -12.80
C GLU A 9 -5.33 -11.13 -13.07
N ILE A 10 -6.63 -11.03 -12.79
CA ILE A 10 -7.60 -12.09 -13.11
C ILE A 10 -7.68 -12.34 -14.61
N VAL A 11 -7.81 -11.26 -15.41
CA VAL A 11 -7.96 -11.37 -16.87
C VAL A 11 -6.72 -12.03 -17.49
N ILE A 12 -5.51 -11.57 -17.17
CA ILE A 12 -4.28 -12.17 -17.72
C ILE A 12 -4.05 -13.59 -17.19
N GLY A 13 -4.41 -13.86 -15.93
CA GLY A 13 -4.31 -15.19 -15.34
C GLY A 13 -5.22 -16.23 -16.01
N TYR A 14 -6.34 -15.80 -16.62
CA TYR A 14 -7.17 -16.66 -17.47
C TYR A 14 -6.63 -16.81 -18.90
N ILE A 15 -6.00 -15.77 -19.46
CA ILE A 15 -5.50 -15.78 -20.84
C ILE A 15 -4.17 -16.54 -20.98
N MET A 16 -3.23 -16.33 -20.05
CA MET A 16 -1.91 -16.96 -20.04
C MET A 16 -1.54 -17.49 -18.64
N PRO A 17 -2.18 -18.57 -18.18
CA PRO A 17 -1.83 -19.18 -16.90
C PRO A 17 -0.40 -19.77 -16.93
N GLY A 18 0.29 -19.72 -15.79
CA GLY A 18 1.62 -20.31 -15.61
C GLY A 18 2.80 -19.37 -15.84
N ASN A 19 2.56 -18.14 -16.35
CA ASN A 19 3.61 -17.18 -16.67
C ASN A 19 3.58 -15.95 -15.75
N PRO A 20 4.42 -15.90 -14.69
CA PRO A 20 4.41 -14.79 -13.72
C PRO A 20 4.88 -13.48 -14.36
N LEU A 21 5.87 -13.54 -15.25
CA LEU A 21 6.40 -12.37 -15.96
C LEU A 21 5.31 -11.69 -16.81
N ALA A 22 4.47 -12.46 -17.49
CA ALA A 22 3.37 -11.93 -18.28
C ALA A 22 2.35 -11.20 -17.39
N SER A 23 2.03 -11.76 -16.22
CA SER A 23 1.13 -11.14 -15.25
C SER A 23 1.69 -9.82 -14.71
N VAL A 24 2.98 -9.78 -14.37
CA VAL A 24 3.65 -8.57 -13.87
C VAL A 24 3.65 -7.46 -14.92
N VAL A 25 4.01 -7.79 -16.16
CA VAL A 25 4.03 -6.84 -17.27
C VAL A 25 2.62 -6.29 -17.51
N PHE A 26 1.61 -7.16 -17.61
CA PHE A 26 0.23 -6.74 -17.83
C PHE A 26 -0.31 -5.85 -16.71
N LYS A 27 -0.04 -6.19 -15.44
CA LYS A 27 -0.38 -5.37 -14.28
C LYS A 27 0.27 -4.00 -14.33
N THR A 28 1.56 -3.94 -14.66
CA THR A 28 2.31 -2.68 -14.72
C THR A 28 1.76 -1.78 -15.82
N TYR A 29 1.53 -2.32 -17.02
CA TYR A 29 0.94 -1.57 -18.12
C TYR A 29 -0.53 -1.21 -17.89
N GLY A 30 -1.32 -2.05 -17.24
CA GLY A 30 -2.75 -1.80 -17.03
C GLY A 30 -3.04 -0.85 -15.87
N CYS A 31 -2.36 -1.02 -14.75
CA CYS A 31 -2.69 -0.32 -13.51
C CYS A 31 -1.73 0.82 -13.18
N THR A 32 -0.42 0.58 -13.26
CA THR A 32 0.57 1.59 -12.89
C THR A 32 0.55 2.74 -13.89
N SER A 33 0.51 2.44 -15.19
CA SER A 33 0.44 3.47 -16.24
C SER A 33 -0.81 4.35 -16.10
N MET A 34 -1.97 3.75 -15.83
CA MET A 34 -3.23 4.47 -15.66
C MET A 34 -3.24 5.28 -14.37
N GLY A 35 -2.63 4.77 -13.30
CA GLY A 35 -2.38 5.51 -12.07
C GLY A 35 -1.58 6.79 -12.33
N GLN A 36 -0.48 6.67 -13.07
CA GLN A 36 0.33 7.83 -13.47
C GLN A 36 -0.46 8.78 -14.37
N ALA A 37 -1.24 8.29 -15.33
CA ALA A 37 -2.07 9.11 -16.19
C ALA A 37 -3.12 9.92 -15.39
N ILE A 38 -3.73 9.33 -14.36
CA ILE A 38 -4.70 10.03 -13.51
C ILE A 38 -4.02 11.09 -12.64
N ASN A 39 -2.84 10.80 -12.08
CA ASN A 39 -2.06 11.80 -11.35
C ASN A 39 -1.67 12.97 -12.26
N PHE A 40 -1.18 12.67 -13.47
CA PHE A 40 -0.84 13.65 -14.49
C PHE A 40 -2.04 14.57 -14.81
N LEU A 41 -3.21 13.99 -15.06
CA LEU A 41 -4.45 14.73 -15.29
C LEU A 41 -4.88 15.57 -14.09
N SER A 42 -4.73 15.05 -12.86
CA SER A 42 -5.02 15.79 -11.62
C SER A 42 -4.16 17.05 -11.53
N ASP A 43 -2.88 16.94 -11.85
CA ASP A 43 -1.96 18.06 -11.85
C ASP A 43 -2.26 19.07 -12.96
N PHE A 44 -2.66 18.63 -14.16
CA PHE A 44 -3.14 19.54 -15.20
C PHE A 44 -4.35 20.34 -14.75
N LYS A 45 -5.27 19.69 -14.04
CA LYS A 45 -6.45 20.35 -13.48
C LYS A 45 -6.04 21.43 -12.47
N LEU A 46 -5.10 21.11 -11.58
CA LEU A 46 -4.53 22.09 -10.64
C LEU A 46 -3.84 23.24 -11.37
N GLY A 47 -3.00 22.95 -12.37
CA GLY A 47 -2.32 23.94 -13.20
C GLY A 47 -3.29 24.88 -13.91
N HIS A 48 -4.43 24.35 -14.38
CA HIS A 48 -5.50 25.15 -14.95
C HIS A 48 -6.12 26.12 -13.93
N TYR A 49 -6.37 25.66 -12.69
CA TYR A 49 -6.83 26.55 -11.61
C TYR A 49 -5.82 27.63 -11.24
N MET A 50 -4.52 27.33 -11.33
CA MET A 50 -3.44 28.28 -11.07
C MET A 50 -3.08 29.16 -12.28
N LYS A 51 -3.79 29.04 -13.41
CA LYS A 51 -3.56 29.77 -14.67
C LYS A 51 -2.15 29.56 -15.26
N ILE A 52 -1.55 28.39 -15.04
CA ILE A 52 -0.26 28.02 -15.62
C ILE A 52 -0.49 27.53 -17.06
N PRO A 53 0.32 27.96 -18.05
CA PRO A 53 0.18 27.49 -19.42
C PRO A 53 0.42 25.97 -19.53
N PRO A 54 -0.45 25.22 -20.24
CA PRO A 54 -0.42 23.75 -20.23
C PRO A 54 0.86 23.17 -20.84
N ARG A 55 1.49 23.86 -21.80
CA ARG A 55 2.75 23.41 -22.42
C ARG A 55 3.90 23.39 -21.41
N SER A 56 4.01 24.42 -20.59
CA SER A 56 5.06 24.50 -19.55
C SER A 56 4.83 23.45 -18.45
N MET A 57 3.56 23.23 -18.07
CA MET A 57 3.20 22.19 -17.11
C MET A 57 3.59 20.79 -17.61
N PHE A 58 3.27 20.48 -18.87
CA PHE A 58 3.63 19.21 -19.51
C PHE A 58 5.13 18.96 -19.50
N ILE A 59 5.93 19.96 -19.91
CA ILE A 59 7.40 19.85 -19.96
C ILE A 59 7.96 19.65 -18.54
N ALA A 60 7.46 20.39 -17.55
CA ALA A 60 7.91 20.27 -16.17
C ALA A 60 7.62 18.88 -15.58
N GLN A 61 6.42 18.34 -15.82
CA GLN A 61 6.04 17.00 -15.36
C GLN A 61 6.82 15.90 -16.07
N LEU A 62 7.04 16.03 -17.39
CA LEU A 62 7.83 15.08 -18.15
C LEU A 62 9.29 15.07 -17.68
N ALA A 63 9.90 16.24 -17.53
CA ALA A 63 11.27 16.37 -17.03
C ALA A 63 11.40 15.80 -15.61
N GLY A 64 10.47 16.16 -14.72
CA GLY A 64 10.43 15.61 -13.36
C GLY A 64 10.28 14.09 -13.34
N SER A 65 9.43 13.54 -14.20
CA SER A 65 9.23 12.08 -14.31
C SER A 65 10.49 11.37 -14.82
N VAL A 66 11.19 11.93 -15.81
CA VAL A 66 12.43 11.35 -16.34
C VAL A 66 13.52 11.35 -15.26
N ILE A 67 13.69 12.47 -14.56
CA ILE A 67 14.67 12.59 -13.47
C ILE A 67 14.34 11.61 -12.34
N ALA A 68 13.07 11.54 -11.92
CA ALA A 68 12.64 10.65 -10.84
C ALA A 68 12.87 9.17 -11.21
N ASN A 69 12.51 8.75 -12.42
CA ASN A 69 12.74 7.38 -12.89
C ASN A 69 14.23 7.05 -12.98
N ALA A 70 15.05 7.99 -13.49
CA ALA A 70 16.51 7.80 -13.55
C ALA A 70 17.12 7.66 -12.14
N SER A 71 16.70 8.52 -11.19
CA SER A 71 17.18 8.41 -9.82
C SER A 71 16.75 7.11 -9.15
N TYR A 72 15.49 6.69 -9.35
CA TYR A 72 14.96 5.46 -8.76
C TYR A 72 15.65 4.22 -9.31
N PHE A 73 15.87 4.17 -10.63
CA PHE A 73 16.61 3.08 -11.25
C PHE A 73 18.07 3.04 -10.79
N GLY A 74 18.73 4.20 -10.72
CA GLY A 74 20.10 4.31 -10.25
C GLY A 74 20.27 3.84 -8.79
N THR A 75 19.38 4.26 -7.89
CA THR A 75 19.43 3.83 -6.49
C THR A 75 19.09 2.36 -6.33
N ALA A 76 18.11 1.83 -7.08
CA ALA A 76 17.78 0.42 -7.06
C ALA A 76 18.95 -0.44 -7.55
N TRP A 77 19.58 -0.06 -8.66
CA TRP A 77 20.74 -0.77 -9.20
C TRP A 77 21.93 -0.76 -8.24
N TRP A 78 22.22 0.41 -7.66
CA TRP A 78 23.28 0.57 -6.67
C TRP A 78 23.06 -0.31 -5.44
N LEU A 79 21.84 -0.27 -4.88
CA LEU A 79 21.49 -1.03 -3.69
C LEU A 79 21.52 -2.54 -3.92
N LEU A 80 21.03 -3.02 -5.07
CA LEU A 80 21.08 -4.43 -5.45
C LEU A 80 22.51 -4.94 -5.67
N SER A 81 23.45 -4.06 -6.02
CA SER A 81 24.85 -4.43 -6.27
C SER A 81 25.70 -4.45 -4.99
N ASP A 82 25.46 -3.50 -4.08
CA ASP A 82 26.30 -3.30 -2.89
C ASP A 82 25.79 -4.04 -1.64
N VAL A 83 24.47 -4.24 -1.50
CA VAL A 83 23.89 -4.87 -0.30
C VAL A 83 23.63 -6.37 -0.53
N PRO A 84 24.39 -7.26 0.13
CA PRO A 84 24.18 -8.71 -0.01
C PRO A 84 22.86 -9.13 0.64
N HIS A 85 22.19 -10.13 0.04
CA HIS A 85 20.95 -10.75 0.54
C HIS A 85 19.75 -9.81 0.72
N ILE A 86 19.69 -8.70 0.01
CA ILE A 86 18.57 -7.76 0.09
C ILE A 86 17.20 -8.45 -0.09
N CYS A 87 16.22 -8.05 0.73
CA CYS A 87 14.89 -8.66 0.80
C CYS A 87 14.82 -10.10 1.37
N GLU A 88 15.95 -10.75 1.70
CA GLU A 88 15.98 -12.07 2.35
C GLU A 88 16.00 -11.95 3.87
N THR A 89 14.82 -11.83 4.48
CA THR A 89 14.66 -11.60 5.93
C THR A 89 15.36 -12.60 6.85
N ASN A 90 15.67 -13.81 6.37
CA ASN A 90 16.37 -14.85 7.14
C ASN A 90 17.89 -14.66 7.22
N LEU A 91 18.47 -14.00 6.22
CA LEU A 91 19.93 -13.79 6.09
C LEU A 91 20.33 -12.37 6.48
N LEU A 92 19.36 -11.49 6.69
CA LEU A 92 19.56 -10.13 7.16
C LEU A 92 19.87 -10.07 8.67
N PRO A 93 20.74 -9.15 9.10
CA PRO A 93 20.90 -8.86 10.52
C PRO A 93 19.58 -8.37 11.12
N LYS A 94 19.28 -8.82 12.34
CA LYS A 94 18.05 -8.45 13.06
C LYS A 94 17.93 -6.92 13.11
N GLY A 95 16.80 -6.39 12.66
CA GLY A 95 16.56 -4.94 12.59
C GLY A 95 17.03 -4.22 11.34
N SER A 96 17.52 -4.96 10.33
CA SER A 96 17.85 -4.38 9.04
C SER A 96 16.62 -3.74 8.38
N PRO A 97 16.72 -2.51 7.82
CA PRO A 97 15.62 -1.86 7.12
C PRO A 97 15.27 -2.53 5.78
N TRP A 98 16.13 -3.40 5.25
CA TRP A 98 16.07 -3.96 3.89
C TRP A 98 15.10 -5.15 3.72
N THR A 99 13.88 -5.02 4.26
CA THR A 99 12.89 -6.11 4.28
C THR A 99 11.95 -6.18 3.07
N CYS A 100 11.93 -5.14 2.22
CA CYS A 100 11.20 -5.07 0.95
C CYS A 100 9.73 -5.57 0.99
N PRO A 101 8.87 -5.06 1.87
CA PRO A 101 7.49 -5.55 2.02
C PRO A 101 6.63 -5.33 0.77
N SER A 102 6.85 -4.22 0.05
CA SER A 102 6.11 -3.94 -1.19
C SER A 102 6.45 -4.93 -2.30
N ASP A 103 7.73 -5.25 -2.47
CA ASP A 103 8.20 -6.13 -3.54
C ASP A 103 7.82 -7.59 -3.29
N THR A 104 7.89 -8.03 -2.03
CA THR A 104 7.44 -9.38 -1.63
C THR A 104 5.95 -9.59 -1.85
N VAL A 105 5.11 -8.60 -1.53
CA VAL A 105 3.66 -8.65 -1.83
C VAL A 105 3.42 -8.62 -3.34
N PHE A 106 4.16 -7.80 -4.09
CA PHE A 106 4.05 -7.74 -5.55
C PHE A 106 4.43 -9.07 -6.22
N PHE A 107 5.52 -9.69 -5.77
CA PHE A 107 5.95 -11.01 -6.22
C PHE A 107 4.93 -12.10 -5.85
N SER A 108 4.47 -12.13 -4.60
CA SER A 108 3.46 -13.11 -4.14
C SER A 108 2.16 -13.00 -4.96
N SER A 109 1.73 -11.78 -5.29
CA SER A 109 0.59 -11.51 -6.17
C SER A 109 0.79 -12.14 -7.56
N SER A 110 1.99 -12.01 -8.14
CA SER A 110 2.30 -12.58 -9.45
C SER A 110 2.29 -14.11 -9.46
N VAL A 111 2.66 -14.74 -8.35
CA VAL A 111 2.58 -16.20 -8.19
C VAL A 111 1.13 -16.65 -8.08
N ILE A 112 0.35 -16.00 -7.23
CA ILE A 112 -1.07 -16.30 -7.01
C ILE A 112 -1.87 -16.15 -8.30
N TRP A 113 -1.80 -14.99 -8.95
CA TRP A 113 -2.65 -14.68 -10.09
C TRP A 113 -2.07 -15.10 -11.43
N GLY A 114 -0.73 -15.14 -11.56
CA GLY A 114 -0.05 -15.52 -12.80
C GLY A 114 0.28 -17.01 -12.90
N VAL A 115 0.97 -17.57 -11.90
CA VAL A 115 1.46 -18.97 -11.95
C VAL A 115 0.36 -19.97 -11.65
N VAL A 116 -0.30 -19.83 -10.48
CA VAL A 116 -1.39 -20.73 -10.08
C VAL A 116 -2.62 -20.47 -10.94
N GLY A 117 -2.90 -19.18 -11.14
CA GLY A 117 -4.01 -18.70 -11.95
C GLY A 117 -5.35 -18.72 -11.21
N PRO A 118 -6.28 -17.82 -11.56
CA PRO A 118 -7.56 -17.68 -10.87
C PRO A 118 -8.42 -18.94 -10.97
N ARG A 119 -8.29 -19.75 -12.04
CA ARG A 119 -9.06 -20.98 -12.21
C ARG A 119 -8.76 -22.04 -11.15
N ARG A 120 -7.49 -22.21 -10.76
CA ARG A 120 -7.11 -23.19 -9.73
C ARG A 120 -7.28 -22.65 -8.32
N MET A 121 -7.12 -21.34 -8.13
CA MET A 121 -7.21 -20.73 -6.80
C MET A 121 -8.63 -20.34 -6.40
N PHE A 122 -9.47 -19.92 -7.35
CA PHE A 122 -10.85 -19.45 -7.07
C PHE A 122 -11.91 -20.27 -7.82
N GLY A 123 -11.54 -21.41 -8.42
CA GLY A 123 -12.48 -22.31 -9.09
C GLY A 123 -13.44 -23.01 -8.12
N PRO A 124 -14.47 -23.71 -8.64
CA PRO A 124 -15.46 -24.41 -7.83
C PRO A 124 -14.86 -25.50 -6.93
N ASP A 125 -13.79 -26.16 -7.36
CA ASP A 125 -13.10 -27.22 -6.61
C ASP A 125 -11.94 -26.69 -5.73
N SER A 126 -11.83 -25.37 -5.56
CA SER A 126 -10.70 -24.77 -4.83
C SER A 126 -11.04 -24.40 -3.39
N ILE A 127 -10.05 -24.49 -2.51
CA ILE A 127 -10.13 -24.12 -1.09
C ILE A 127 -10.54 -22.65 -0.92
N TYR A 128 -10.18 -21.77 -1.86
CA TYR A 128 -10.49 -20.34 -1.80
C TYR A 128 -11.70 -19.91 -2.63
N SER A 129 -12.54 -20.85 -3.09
CA SER A 129 -13.77 -20.52 -3.86
C SER A 129 -14.69 -19.53 -3.14
N GLY A 130 -14.73 -19.61 -1.81
CA GLY A 130 -15.51 -18.72 -0.95
C GLY A 130 -15.14 -17.24 -1.07
N PHE A 131 -13.91 -16.91 -1.49
CA PHE A 131 -13.49 -15.52 -1.64
C PHE A 131 -14.21 -14.79 -2.77
N ASN A 132 -14.75 -15.50 -3.77
CA ASN A 132 -15.53 -14.88 -4.83
C ASN A 132 -16.82 -14.21 -4.31
N TYR A 133 -17.38 -14.67 -3.19
CA TYR A 133 -18.57 -14.06 -2.58
C TYR A 133 -18.29 -12.66 -2.04
N PHE A 134 -17.03 -12.30 -1.77
CA PHE A 134 -16.69 -10.92 -1.38
C PHE A 134 -16.94 -9.91 -2.50
N PHE A 135 -16.95 -10.31 -3.78
CA PHE A 135 -17.37 -9.42 -4.86
C PHE A 135 -18.85 -9.03 -4.74
N LEU A 136 -19.71 -9.98 -4.34
CA LEU A 136 -21.11 -9.70 -4.05
C LEU A 136 -21.24 -8.81 -2.82
N LEU A 137 -20.47 -9.08 -1.77
CA LEU A 137 -20.44 -8.24 -0.57
C LEU A 137 -20.05 -6.80 -0.92
N GLY A 138 -19.05 -6.60 -1.78
CA GLY A 138 -18.63 -5.29 -2.26
C GLY A 138 -19.71 -4.57 -3.07
N LEU A 139 -20.54 -5.30 -3.84
CA LEU A 139 -21.66 -4.75 -4.59
C LEU A 139 -22.85 -4.40 -3.68
N PHE A 140 -23.18 -5.27 -2.72
CA PHE A 140 -24.32 -5.10 -1.85
C PHE A 140 -24.07 -4.11 -0.71
N ALA A 141 -22.85 -4.01 -0.17
CA ALA A 141 -22.53 -3.10 0.94
C ALA A 141 -22.90 -1.62 0.69
N PRO A 142 -22.59 -0.98 -0.46
CA PRO A 142 -23.06 0.38 -0.73
C PRO A 142 -24.57 0.44 -1.00
N ALA A 143 -25.16 -0.61 -1.60
CA ALA A 143 -26.59 -0.69 -1.85
C ALA A 143 -27.41 -0.80 -0.55
N THR A 144 -26.90 -1.52 0.46
CA THR A 144 -27.54 -1.60 1.78
C THR A 144 -27.52 -0.24 2.48
N VAL A 145 -26.41 0.51 2.43
CA VAL A 145 -26.36 1.90 2.98
C VAL A 145 -27.39 2.79 2.29
N TYR A 146 -27.52 2.70 0.98
CA TYR A 146 -28.53 3.47 0.24
C TYR A 146 -29.96 3.12 0.67
N LEU A 147 -30.25 1.82 0.83
CA LEU A 147 -31.56 1.35 1.29
C LEU A 147 -31.85 1.78 2.73
N PHE A 148 -30.88 1.63 3.64
CA PHE A 148 -31.01 2.06 5.03
C PHE A 148 -31.15 3.58 5.15
N HIS A 149 -30.51 4.36 4.28
CA HIS A 149 -30.71 5.81 4.22
C HIS A 149 -32.15 6.19 3.80
N ARG A 150 -32.73 5.45 2.85
CA ARG A 150 -34.12 5.63 2.40
C ARG A 150 -35.15 5.24 3.46
N LEU A 151 -34.88 4.19 4.23
CA LEU A 151 -35.77 3.70 5.29
C LEU A 151 -35.70 4.54 6.57
N PHE A 152 -34.50 4.99 6.95
CA PHE A 152 -34.26 5.75 8.19
C PHE A 152 -33.82 7.19 7.87
N LEU A 153 -34.74 7.97 7.32
CA LEU A 153 -34.52 9.38 6.94
C LEU A 153 -34.10 10.27 8.14
N GLU A 154 -34.46 9.90 9.36
CA GLU A 154 -34.10 10.64 10.58
C GLU A 154 -32.63 10.47 11.00
N LYS A 155 -31.99 9.35 10.66
CA LYS A 155 -30.64 9.02 11.14
C LYS A 155 -29.58 9.52 10.16
N LYS A 156 -29.20 10.79 10.30
CA LYS A 156 -28.19 11.46 9.46
C LYS A 156 -26.80 10.78 9.47
N TRP A 157 -26.46 10.01 10.50
CA TRP A 157 -25.15 9.32 10.61
C TRP A 157 -24.96 8.19 9.58
N ILE A 158 -26.05 7.54 9.14
CA ILE A 158 -26.00 6.43 8.16
C ILE A 158 -25.40 6.90 6.83
N ARG A 159 -25.60 8.18 6.47
CA ARG A 159 -25.03 8.79 5.27
C ARG A 159 -23.51 8.99 5.34
N LEU A 160 -22.91 8.97 6.54
CA LEU A 160 -21.46 9.13 6.70
C LEU A 160 -20.69 7.81 6.56
N ILE A 161 -21.37 6.67 6.53
CA ILE A 161 -20.74 5.36 6.37
C ILE A 161 -20.44 5.13 4.88
N ASN A 162 -19.16 5.20 4.52
CA ASN A 162 -18.69 4.95 3.16
C ASN A 162 -17.94 3.60 3.10
N PHE A 163 -18.67 2.52 2.82
CA PHE A 163 -18.07 1.19 2.63
C PHE A 163 -16.92 1.13 1.62
N PRO A 164 -16.96 1.83 0.47
CA PRO A 164 -15.84 1.83 -0.46
C PRO A 164 -14.53 2.36 0.15
N VAL A 165 -14.62 3.36 1.04
CA VAL A 165 -13.45 3.92 1.74
C VAL A 165 -12.92 2.94 2.77
N ILE A 166 -13.82 2.28 3.51
CA ILE A 166 -13.45 1.27 4.51
C ILE A 166 -12.74 0.08 3.84
N PHE A 167 -13.29 -0.44 2.75
CA PHE A 167 -12.66 -1.55 2.01
C PHE A 167 -11.36 -1.12 1.31
N ALA A 168 -11.26 0.12 0.84
CA ALA A 168 -10.00 0.64 0.30
C ALA A 168 -8.89 0.70 1.35
N ALA A 169 -9.22 1.07 2.59
CA ALA A 169 -8.26 1.07 3.70
C ALA A 169 -7.80 -0.35 4.07
N ALA A 170 -8.72 -1.32 4.04
CA ALA A 170 -8.38 -2.73 4.28
C ALA A 170 -7.43 -3.31 3.20
N GLY A 171 -7.42 -2.75 1.99
CA GLY A 171 -6.50 -3.16 0.93
C GLY A 171 -5.01 -2.91 1.24
N TYR A 172 -4.69 -2.07 2.22
CA TYR A 172 -3.31 -1.77 2.63
C TYR A 172 -2.78 -2.66 3.75
N ILE A 173 -3.63 -3.54 4.32
CA ILE A 173 -3.25 -4.45 5.42
C ILE A 173 -2.00 -5.30 5.11
N PRO A 174 -1.83 -5.89 3.90
CA PRO A 174 -0.66 -6.73 3.62
C PRO A 174 0.66 -5.97 3.60
N LEU A 175 0.61 -4.66 3.32
CA LEU A 175 1.78 -3.81 3.13
C LEU A 175 2.18 -3.09 4.43
N VAL A 176 1.26 -2.97 5.37
CA VAL A 176 1.34 -2.02 6.47
C VAL A 176 1.09 -2.73 7.80
N LYS A 177 2.03 -2.59 8.72
CA LYS A 177 1.94 -3.14 10.08
C LYS A 177 0.76 -2.55 10.85
N THR A 178 0.17 -3.33 11.76
CA THR A 178 -0.99 -2.94 12.59
C THR A 178 -0.78 -1.65 13.39
N VAL A 179 0.45 -1.40 13.85
CA VAL A 179 0.81 -0.14 14.54
C VAL A 179 0.49 1.09 13.69
N ASN A 180 0.77 1.03 12.38
CA ASN A 180 0.53 2.17 11.50
C ASN A 180 -0.96 2.48 11.36
N PHE A 181 -1.82 1.45 11.30
CA PHE A 181 -3.28 1.65 11.27
C PHE A 181 -3.78 2.37 12.53
N ASN A 182 -3.31 1.95 13.70
CA ASN A 182 -3.65 2.60 14.96
C ASN A 182 -3.16 4.05 14.99
N CYS A 183 -1.93 4.31 14.56
CA CYS A 183 -1.37 5.66 14.47
C CYS A 183 -2.16 6.54 13.50
N TRP A 184 -2.48 6.05 12.31
CA TRP A 184 -3.29 6.79 11.33
C TRP A 184 -4.69 7.11 11.86
N PHE A 185 -5.31 6.18 12.58
CA PHE A 185 -6.61 6.43 13.21
C PHE A 185 -6.51 7.52 14.28
N ILE A 186 -5.52 7.45 15.17
CA ILE A 186 -5.31 8.44 16.24
C ILE A 186 -5.02 9.82 15.64
N VAL A 187 -4.06 9.93 14.73
CA VAL A 187 -3.68 11.21 14.09
C VAL A 187 -4.87 11.75 13.29
N GLY A 188 -5.56 10.89 12.55
CA GLY A 188 -6.77 11.23 11.81
C GLY A 188 -7.86 11.78 12.73
N PHE A 189 -8.12 11.14 13.87
CA PHE A 189 -9.09 11.60 14.86
C PHE A 189 -8.67 12.94 15.50
N VAL A 190 -7.42 13.08 15.92
CA VAL A 190 -6.93 14.32 16.53
C VAL A 190 -7.06 15.49 15.57
N PHE A 191 -6.57 15.37 14.33
CA PHE A 191 -6.60 16.48 13.39
C PHE A 191 -7.98 16.73 12.76
N ASN A 192 -8.70 15.68 12.35
CA ASN A 192 -9.98 15.85 11.64
C ASN A 192 -11.19 15.95 12.56
N TYR A 193 -11.14 15.44 13.79
CA TYR A 193 -12.24 15.58 14.74
C TYR A 193 -11.93 16.61 15.82
N TRP A 194 -10.83 16.47 16.55
CA TRP A 194 -10.55 17.34 17.71
C TRP A 194 -10.10 18.76 17.30
N VAL A 195 -9.07 18.88 16.46
CA VAL A 195 -8.56 20.18 15.98
C VAL A 195 -9.59 20.88 15.10
N LEU A 196 -10.26 20.15 14.20
CA LEU A 196 -11.33 20.73 13.38
C LEU A 196 -12.49 21.27 14.23
N LYS A 197 -12.82 20.64 15.36
CA LYS A 197 -13.91 21.10 16.23
C LYS A 197 -13.55 22.37 17.01
N HIS A 198 -12.33 22.46 17.52
CA HIS A 198 -11.90 23.57 18.39
C HIS A 198 -11.24 24.74 17.63
N HIS A 199 -10.53 24.48 16.53
CA HIS A 199 -9.72 25.46 15.80
C HIS A 199 -9.94 25.40 14.28
N LYS A 200 -11.18 25.60 13.83
CA LYS A 200 -11.57 25.56 12.40
C LYS A 200 -10.73 26.46 11.48
N GLN A 201 -10.47 27.70 11.90
CA GLN A 201 -9.71 28.66 11.09
C GLN A 201 -8.26 28.24 10.89
N TRP A 202 -7.64 27.69 11.94
CA TRP A 202 -6.28 27.16 11.86
C TRP A 202 -6.23 25.94 10.95
N TRP A 203 -7.16 25.00 11.13
CA TRP A 203 -7.23 23.78 10.34
C TRP A 203 -7.36 24.07 8.84
N GLY A 204 -8.27 24.96 8.45
CA GLY A 204 -8.49 25.31 7.05
C GLY A 204 -7.29 25.98 6.36
N ARG A 205 -6.41 26.64 7.12
CA ARG A 205 -5.26 27.38 6.58
C ARG A 205 -3.97 26.58 6.61
N TYR A 206 -3.74 25.77 7.65
CA TYR A 206 -2.43 25.17 7.92
C TYR A 206 -2.39 23.64 7.89
N ALA A 207 -3.52 22.94 7.99
CA ALA A 207 -3.50 21.47 8.10
C ALA A 207 -2.84 20.81 6.88
N TYR A 208 -3.18 21.26 5.66
CA TYR A 208 -2.58 20.73 4.43
C TYR A 208 -1.08 21.08 4.31
N VAL A 209 -0.69 22.29 4.72
CA VAL A 209 0.72 22.71 4.70
C VAL A 209 1.53 21.92 5.71
N LEU A 210 0.99 21.67 6.91
CA LEU A 210 1.62 20.85 7.93
C LEU A 210 1.78 19.40 7.45
N SER A 211 0.75 18.82 6.82
CA SER A 211 0.83 17.48 6.22
C SER A 211 1.96 17.41 5.19
N ALA A 212 2.00 18.36 4.25
CA ALA A 212 3.05 18.41 3.23
C ALA A 212 4.45 18.60 3.85
N ALA A 213 4.56 19.41 4.90
CA ALA A 213 5.83 19.63 5.61
C ALA A 213 6.28 18.37 6.38
N LEU A 214 5.36 17.61 6.96
CA LEU A 214 5.67 16.35 7.63
C LEU A 214 6.14 15.30 6.62
N ASP A 215 5.45 15.13 5.49
CA ASP A 215 5.83 14.17 4.44
C ASP A 215 7.22 14.50 3.84
N ALA A 216 7.47 15.78 3.55
CA ALA A 216 8.77 16.24 3.09
C ALA A 216 9.84 16.04 4.18
N GLY A 217 9.54 16.42 5.42
CA GLY A 217 10.43 16.28 6.57
C GLY A 217 10.84 14.83 6.83
N THR A 218 9.90 13.89 6.79
CA THR A 218 10.20 12.46 6.92
C THR A 218 11.09 11.96 5.79
N SER A 219 10.88 12.44 4.56
CA SER A 219 11.70 12.04 3.40
C SER A 219 13.14 12.55 3.54
N PHE A 220 13.33 13.81 3.92
CA PHE A 220 14.67 14.36 4.17
C PHE A 220 15.37 13.68 5.34
N MET A 221 14.66 13.46 6.45
CA MET A 221 15.21 12.77 7.61
C MET A 221 15.60 11.33 7.30
N ALA A 222 14.84 10.61 6.47
CA ALA A 222 15.19 9.26 6.04
C ALA A 222 16.51 9.22 5.26
N VAL A 223 16.71 10.16 4.32
CA VAL A 223 17.96 10.28 3.55
C VAL A 223 19.13 10.62 4.48
N ILE A 224 18.97 11.57 5.40
CA ILE A 224 20.00 11.93 6.37
C ILE A 224 20.34 10.73 7.26
N ALA A 225 19.33 10.04 7.79
CA ALA A 225 19.52 8.85 8.63
C ALA A 225 20.23 7.72 7.86
N PHE A 226 19.92 7.53 6.58
CA PHE A 226 20.62 6.58 5.74
C PHE A 226 22.13 6.89 5.61
N PHE A 227 22.49 8.13 5.29
CA PHE A 227 23.91 8.50 5.14
C PHE A 227 24.69 8.58 6.46
N THR A 228 24.03 8.94 7.56
CA THR A 228 24.67 9.12 8.88
C THR A 228 24.72 7.87 9.74
N LEU A 229 23.72 6.99 9.65
CA LEU A 229 23.61 5.79 10.49
C LEU A 229 23.63 4.51 9.65
N GLY A 230 22.85 4.48 8.56
CA GLY A 230 22.71 3.30 7.70
C GLY A 230 24.02 2.86 7.05
N ASN A 231 24.82 3.82 6.53
CA ASN A 231 26.12 3.52 5.93
C ASN A 231 27.15 2.98 6.94
N TYR A 232 26.97 3.29 8.23
CA TYR A 232 27.82 2.78 9.31
C TYR A 232 27.27 1.50 9.96
N ASN A 233 26.29 0.83 9.33
CA ASN A 233 25.60 -0.36 9.84
C ASN A 233 24.90 -0.18 11.20
N ILE A 234 24.57 1.06 11.57
CA ILE A 234 23.80 1.37 12.79
C ILE A 234 22.32 1.34 12.41
N ASN A 235 21.78 0.12 12.32
CA ASN A 235 20.44 -0.11 11.76
C ASN A 235 19.30 0.10 12.77
N SER A 236 19.61 0.07 14.07
CA SER A 236 18.60 0.17 15.12
C SER A 236 19.16 0.77 16.40
N VAL A 237 18.38 1.64 17.04
CA VAL A 237 18.61 2.02 18.44
C VAL A 237 18.09 0.89 19.32
N ASN A 238 18.90 0.38 20.24
CA ASN A 238 18.40 -0.51 21.28
C ASN A 238 17.57 0.33 22.26
N TRP A 239 16.25 0.23 22.19
CA TRP A 239 15.33 0.91 23.10
C TRP A 239 14.42 -0.11 23.80
N TRP A 240 13.65 0.34 24.80
CA TRP A 240 12.65 -0.49 25.50
C TRP A 240 11.59 -1.11 24.54
N GLY A 241 11.53 -0.55 23.34
CA GLY A 241 10.96 -1.01 22.07
C GLY A 241 11.39 -2.32 21.45
N GLY A 242 12.54 -2.85 21.86
CA GLY A 242 13.27 -3.81 21.05
C GLY A 242 13.90 -3.19 19.80
N VAL A 243 14.46 -4.08 18.98
CA VAL A 243 14.98 -3.79 17.63
C VAL A 243 13.78 -3.64 16.70
N THR A 244 13.88 -2.82 15.63
CA THR A 244 12.89 -2.41 14.60
C THR A 244 11.91 -3.45 14.00
N ASP A 245 11.89 -4.68 14.50
CA ASP A 245 10.89 -5.71 14.27
C ASP A 245 9.68 -5.57 15.21
N ASP A 246 8.53 -6.14 14.80
CA ASP A 246 7.38 -6.24 15.70
C ASP A 246 7.74 -7.18 16.87
N TYR A 247 7.43 -6.75 18.10
CA TYR A 247 7.68 -7.49 19.36
C TYR A 247 7.17 -8.94 19.36
N CYS A 248 6.29 -9.32 18.44
CA CYS A 248 5.72 -10.65 18.35
C CYS A 248 6.42 -11.48 17.26
N GLN A 249 7.45 -12.23 17.64
CA GLN A 249 8.09 -13.21 16.75
C GLN A 249 7.09 -14.28 16.27
N LEU A 250 6.07 -14.57 17.09
CA LEU A 250 4.98 -15.50 16.79
C LEU A 250 3.98 -14.98 15.74
N ALA A 251 3.95 -13.67 15.45
CA ALA A 251 3.07 -13.13 14.41
C ALA A 251 3.45 -13.60 13.00
N LYS A 252 4.68 -14.11 12.81
CA LYS A 252 5.16 -14.72 11.57
C LYS A 252 4.78 -16.20 11.45
N CYS A 253 4.26 -16.80 12.51
CA CYS A 253 3.95 -18.22 12.56
C CYS A 253 2.53 -18.50 12.08
N PRO A 254 2.33 -19.50 11.21
CA PRO A 254 0.99 -19.90 10.79
C PRO A 254 0.24 -20.44 12.01
N THR A 255 -0.99 -19.96 12.19
CA THR A 255 -1.88 -20.40 13.27
C THR A 255 -2.82 -21.53 12.84
N GLU A 256 -2.71 -22.00 11.60
CA GLU A 256 -3.57 -23.04 11.03
C GLU A 256 -2.93 -24.43 11.21
N PRO A 257 -3.64 -25.41 11.81
CA PRO A 257 -3.13 -26.76 11.98
C PRO A 257 -2.90 -27.43 10.62
N GLY A 258 -1.70 -27.99 10.41
CA GLY A 258 -1.29 -28.63 9.15
C GLY A 258 -0.63 -27.71 8.11
N ALA A 259 -0.45 -26.42 8.40
CA ALA A 259 0.29 -25.50 7.54
C ALA A 259 1.82 -25.75 7.61
N TYR A 260 2.56 -25.42 6.54
CA TYR A 260 4.03 -25.49 6.52
C TYR A 260 4.61 -24.61 7.63
N ILE A 261 5.36 -25.22 8.55
CA ILE A 261 5.90 -24.55 9.74
C ILE A 261 7.27 -23.96 9.41
N PRO A 262 7.42 -22.61 9.39
CA PRO A 262 8.71 -21.98 9.20
C PRO A 262 9.64 -22.30 10.38
N LYS A 263 10.95 -22.40 10.13
CA LYS A 263 11.97 -22.62 11.18
C LYS A 263 11.83 -21.55 12.27
N GLY A 264 11.56 -21.98 13.51
CA GLY A 264 11.40 -21.09 14.68
C GLY A 264 9.96 -20.87 15.16
N CYS A 265 8.97 -21.51 14.53
CA CYS A 265 7.58 -21.50 14.96
C CYS A 265 7.22 -22.76 15.76
N PRO A 266 6.41 -22.65 16.83
CA PRO A 266 5.94 -23.81 17.57
C PRO A 266 5.02 -24.66 16.68
N GLU A 267 5.16 -25.99 16.75
CA GLU A 267 4.21 -26.90 16.10
C GLU A 267 2.86 -26.79 16.83
N LEU A 268 1.81 -26.44 16.10
CA LEU A 268 0.44 -26.44 16.60
C LEU A 268 -0.12 -27.84 16.29
N GLU A 269 -0.21 -28.69 17.33
CA GLU A 269 -0.93 -29.97 17.31
C GLU A 269 -2.45 -29.76 17.15
#